data_AF-A0A660ZGN7-F1
#
_entry.id   AF-A0A660ZGN7-F1
#
_cell.length_a   1.000
_cell.length_b   1.000
_cell.length_c   1.000
_cell.angle_alpha   90.00
_cell.angle_beta   90.00
_cell.angle_gamma   90.00
#
_symmetry.space_group_name_H-M   'P 1'
#
loop_
_entity.id
_entity.type
_entity.pdbx_description
1 polymer ?
#
loop_
_entity_poly.entity_id
_entity_poly.type
_entity_poly.pdbx_seq_one_letter_code
_entity_poly.pdbx_strand_id
1 'polypeptide(L)'
;MNAVVLVVLTFGLYLLAYHTYGKFLAKKIFKLDPEARTPAHELQDNIDYLPTKKEILFGHHFTSIAGLGPIVGPAIAIIWGWLPAMLWIALGPIFLGGVHDFGALVASMRSKGRSIGELTAEQINPRVRTLFFLIIFFELWIVIAIFAMIMGLLFNLYPTSVFPVWMQLPVAIGLGYLVYKKGGNVLTLSIAAVVVVYILIVIGSYIPIKLPDNVFGLS
;
A
#
# COMPACT_ATOMS: atom_id res chain seq x y z
N MET A 1 11.18 26.68 11.67
CA MET A 1 11.38 25.37 12.33
C MET A 1 11.99 24.42 11.31
N ASN A 2 13.04 23.68 11.66
CA ASN A 2 13.70 22.76 10.72
C ASN A 2 12.77 21.56 10.43
N ALA A 3 12.59 21.20 9.15
CA ALA A 3 11.78 20.06 8.73
C ALA A 3 12.24 18.74 9.40
N VAL A 4 13.54 18.59 9.64
CA VAL A 4 14.10 17.43 10.35
C VAL A 4 13.51 17.30 11.76
N VAL A 5 13.30 18.41 12.46
CA VAL A 5 12.71 18.40 13.81
C VAL A 5 11.27 17.91 13.75
N LEU A 6 10.49 18.36 12.76
CA LEU A 6 9.12 17.89 12.55
C LEU A 6 9.07 16.39 12.26
N VAL A 7 9.96 15.88 11.41
CA VAL A 7 10.04 14.45 11.10
C VAL A 7 10.36 13.63 12.35
N VAL A 8 11.36 14.05 13.14
CA VAL A 8 11.76 13.34 14.37
C VAL A 8 10.62 13.34 15.39
N LEU A 9 9.94 14.48 15.59
CA LEU A 9 8.80 14.57 16.49
C LEU A 9 7.64 13.67 16.05
N THR A 10 7.31 13.68 14.77
CA THR A 10 6.21 12.87 14.20
C THR A 10 6.52 11.38 14.29
N PHE A 11 7.77 10.99 14.00
CA PHE A 11 8.21 9.61 14.14
C PHE A 11 8.14 9.15 15.61
N GLY A 12 8.59 10.00 16.55
CA GLY A 12 8.45 9.75 17.98
C GLY A 12 6.98 9.60 18.40
N LEU A 13 6.08 10.41 17.85
CA LEU A 13 4.65 10.31 18.09
C LEU A 13 4.07 8.99 17.59
N TYR A 14 4.46 8.51 16.40
CA TYR A 14 4.03 7.21 15.88
C TYR A 14 4.52 6.05 16.74
N LEU A 15 5.78 6.11 17.20
CA LEU A 15 6.30 5.09 18.13
C LEU A 15 5.53 5.10 19.45
N LEU A 16 5.24 6.27 20.01
CA LEU A 16 4.44 6.40 21.23
C LEU A 16 3.03 5.83 21.01
N ALA A 17 2.37 6.21 19.92
CA ALA A 17 1.03 5.75 19.57
C ALA A 17 1.00 4.22 19.37
N TYR A 18 1.98 3.63 18.69
CA TYR A 18 2.08 2.18 18.52
C TYR A 18 2.17 1.45 19.87
N HIS A 19 3.02 1.93 20.79
CA HIS A 19 3.22 1.29 22.09
C HIS A 19 2.10 1.58 23.11
N THR A 20 1.34 2.64 22.94
CA THR A 20 0.25 3.03 23.85
C THR A 20 -1.11 2.70 23.24
N TYR A 21 -1.59 3.53 22.31
CA TYR A 21 -2.89 3.40 21.66
C TYR A 21 -3.02 2.11 20.86
N GLY A 22 -2.01 1.70 20.10
CA GLY A 22 -1.99 0.43 19.37
C GLY A 22 -2.13 -0.78 20.29
N LYS A 23 -1.38 -0.81 21.41
CA LYS A 23 -1.54 -1.86 22.44
C LYS A 23 -2.90 -1.82 23.12
N PHE A 24 -3.44 -0.63 23.37
CA PHE A 24 -4.79 -0.46 23.92
C PHE A 24 -5.85 -1.05 22.98
N LEU A 25 -5.79 -0.72 21.68
CA LEU A 25 -6.67 -1.28 20.66
C LEU A 25 -6.55 -2.81 20.62
N ALA A 26 -5.33 -3.34 20.50
CA ALA A 26 -5.09 -4.77 20.40
C ALA A 26 -5.61 -5.55 21.62
N LYS A 27 -5.33 -5.06 22.85
CA LYS A 27 -5.64 -5.80 24.08
C LYS A 27 -7.04 -5.53 24.62
N LYS A 28 -7.49 -4.27 24.62
CA LYS A 28 -8.72 -3.87 25.31
C LYS A 28 -9.93 -3.84 24.38
N ILE A 29 -9.76 -3.33 23.16
CA ILE A 29 -10.86 -3.19 22.19
C ILE A 29 -11.04 -4.49 21.42
N PHE A 30 -10.01 -4.90 20.70
CA PHE A 30 -10.07 -6.07 19.83
C PHE A 30 -9.80 -7.37 20.58
N LYS A 31 -9.14 -7.35 21.75
CA LYS A 31 -8.83 -8.54 22.56
C LYS A 31 -8.17 -9.65 21.71
N LEU A 32 -7.08 -9.31 21.05
CA LEU A 32 -6.32 -10.25 20.25
C LEU A 32 -5.66 -11.30 21.14
N ASP A 33 -5.77 -12.55 20.71
CA ASP A 33 -5.13 -13.70 21.33
C ASP A 33 -3.86 -14.05 20.54
N PRO A 34 -2.66 -13.97 21.15
CA PRO A 34 -1.40 -14.35 20.50
C PRO A 34 -1.33 -15.83 20.10
N GLU A 35 -2.10 -16.71 20.77
CA GLU A 35 -2.08 -18.16 20.54
C GLU A 35 -3.13 -18.60 19.50
N ALA A 36 -3.99 -17.68 19.05
CA ALA A 36 -5.00 -17.98 18.04
C ALA A 36 -4.34 -18.32 16.70
N ARG A 37 -4.67 -19.49 16.16
CA ARG A 37 -4.25 -19.87 14.81
C ARG A 37 -4.97 -19.02 13.79
N THR A 38 -4.22 -18.48 12.83
CA THR A 38 -4.80 -17.64 11.78
C THR A 38 -5.42 -18.50 10.68
N PRO A 39 -6.40 -17.98 9.92
CA PRO A 39 -7.01 -18.72 8.79
C PRO A 39 -5.97 -19.20 7.77
N ALA A 40 -4.88 -18.45 7.58
CA ALA A 40 -3.79 -18.85 6.70
C ALA A 40 -3.15 -20.19 7.10
N HIS A 41 -3.16 -20.55 8.39
CA HIS A 41 -2.65 -21.83 8.89
C HIS A 41 -3.74 -22.89 9.03
N GLU A 42 -4.97 -22.51 9.38
CA GLU A 42 -6.08 -23.47 9.58
C GLU A 42 -6.68 -23.97 8.27
N LEU A 43 -6.76 -23.12 7.25
CA LEU A 43 -7.39 -23.39 5.96
C LEU A 43 -6.35 -23.52 4.84
N GLN A 44 -5.10 -23.83 5.18
CA GLN A 44 -3.97 -23.79 4.25
C GLN A 44 -4.22 -24.65 2.99
N ASP A 45 -4.28 -23.99 1.84
CA ASP A 45 -4.43 -24.61 0.51
C ASP A 45 -3.26 -24.24 -0.44
N ASN A 46 -2.37 -23.35 -0.01
CA ASN A 46 -1.27 -22.77 -0.79
C ASN A 46 -1.72 -22.00 -2.04
N ILE A 47 -3.00 -21.59 -2.10
CA ILE A 47 -3.58 -20.75 -3.14
C ILE A 47 -4.15 -19.49 -2.49
N ASP A 48 -5.25 -19.60 -1.76
CA ASP A 48 -5.92 -18.50 -1.07
C ASP A 48 -5.42 -18.33 0.38
N TYR A 49 -5.03 -19.44 1.01
CA TYR A 49 -4.51 -19.49 2.37
C TYR A 49 -3.08 -20.03 2.36
N LEU A 50 -2.13 -19.10 2.47
CA LEU A 50 -0.69 -19.40 2.50
C LEU A 50 -0.01 -18.69 3.68
N PRO A 51 0.54 -19.44 4.65
CA PRO A 51 1.39 -18.88 5.69
C PRO A 51 2.59 -18.15 5.08
N THR A 52 2.65 -16.83 5.27
CA THR A 52 3.66 -15.98 4.66
C THR A 52 4.49 -15.28 5.73
N LYS A 53 5.77 -15.05 5.43
CA LYS A 53 6.68 -14.33 6.34
C LYS A 53 6.18 -12.91 6.57
N LYS A 54 6.28 -12.42 7.82
CA LYS A 54 5.80 -11.10 8.23
C LYS A 54 6.43 -9.96 7.43
N GLU A 55 7.67 -10.10 6.98
CA GLU A 55 8.38 -9.11 6.20
C GLU A 55 7.79 -8.97 4.79
N ILE A 56 7.37 -10.09 4.20
CA ILE A 56 6.71 -10.12 2.89
C ILE A 56 5.29 -9.56 3.02
N LEU A 57 4.56 -9.98 4.06
CA LEU A 57 3.22 -9.48 4.34
C LEU A 57 3.21 -7.97 4.61
N PHE A 58 4.20 -7.46 5.35
CA PHE A 58 4.41 -6.03 5.55
C PHE A 58 4.63 -5.32 4.20
N GLY A 59 5.45 -5.89 3.31
CA GLY A 59 5.65 -5.36 1.97
C GLY A 59 4.35 -5.25 1.18
N HIS A 60 3.52 -6.29 1.18
CA HIS A 60 2.21 -6.28 0.52
C HIS A 60 1.31 -5.16 1.07
N HIS A 61 1.10 -5.11 2.39
CA HIS A 61 0.28 -4.05 2.99
C HIS A 61 0.86 -2.66 2.77
N PHE A 62 2.18 -2.50 2.88
CA PHE A 62 2.85 -1.24 2.62
C PHE A 62 2.57 -0.77 1.19
N THR A 63 2.75 -1.63 0.18
CA THR A 63 2.48 -1.26 -1.21
C THR A 63 1.00 -0.98 -1.49
N SER A 64 0.07 -1.63 -0.79
CA SER A 64 -1.37 -1.37 -0.93
C SER A 64 -1.79 0.00 -0.38
N ILE A 65 -1.06 0.54 0.61
CA ILE A 65 -1.33 1.86 1.21
C ILE A 65 -0.44 2.95 0.58
N ALA A 66 0.79 2.60 0.22
CA ALA A 66 1.78 3.48 -0.40
C ALA A 66 1.43 3.75 -1.87
N GLY A 67 0.41 4.58 -2.06
CA GLY A 67 0.03 5.13 -3.36
C GLY A 67 0.37 6.60 -3.50
N LEU A 68 -0.25 7.26 -4.47
CA LEU A 68 -0.15 8.71 -4.65
C LEU A 68 -0.89 9.50 -3.56
N GLY A 69 -1.83 8.88 -2.82
CA GLY A 69 -2.59 9.51 -1.74
C GLY A 69 -1.70 10.14 -0.65
N PRO A 70 -0.74 9.40 -0.07
CA PRO A 70 0.26 9.94 0.88
C PRO A 70 1.17 11.05 0.33
N ILE A 71 1.25 11.24 -0.99
CA ILE A 71 2.07 12.29 -1.61
C ILE A 71 1.20 13.51 -1.91
N VAL A 72 0.11 13.30 -2.64
CA VAL A 72 -0.79 14.35 -3.12
C VAL A 72 -1.64 14.93 -1.98
N GLY A 73 -2.12 14.09 -1.05
CA GLY A 73 -2.95 14.52 0.07
C GLY A 73 -2.27 15.59 0.93
N PRO A 74 -1.05 15.34 1.46
CA PRO A 74 -0.25 16.34 2.16
C PRO A 74 0.07 17.58 1.33
N ALA A 75 0.37 17.42 0.03
CA ALA A 75 0.66 18.55 -0.84
C ALA A 75 -0.55 19.49 -0.97
N ILE A 76 -1.76 18.93 -1.11
CA ILE A 76 -3.01 19.69 -1.10
C ILE A 76 -3.28 20.24 0.31
N ALA A 77 -2.98 19.50 1.37
CA ALA A 77 -3.21 19.92 2.75
C ALA A 77 -2.60 21.28 3.10
N ILE A 78 -1.48 21.60 2.47
CA ILE A 78 -0.73 22.84 2.69
C ILE A 78 -1.58 24.08 2.36
N ILE A 79 -2.65 23.97 1.56
CA ILE A 79 -3.57 25.11 1.31
C ILE A 79 -4.22 25.63 2.60
N TRP A 80 -4.36 24.78 3.62
CA TRP A 80 -4.88 25.16 4.95
C TRP A 80 -3.77 25.60 5.91
N GLY A 81 -2.54 25.74 5.42
CA GLY A 81 -1.36 26.10 6.20
C GLY A 81 -0.54 24.90 6.65
N TRP A 82 0.73 25.16 6.98
CA TRP A 82 1.70 24.12 7.31
C TRP A 82 1.35 23.35 8.59
N LEU A 83 0.78 24.03 9.60
CA LEU A 83 0.47 23.42 10.89
C LEU A 83 -0.76 22.50 10.80
N PRO A 84 -1.90 22.89 10.21
CA PRO A 84 -3.02 21.97 9.98
C PRO A 84 -2.65 20.76 9.12
N ALA A 85 -1.85 20.97 8.07
CA ALA A 85 -1.33 19.87 7.25
C ALA A 85 -0.49 18.90 8.09
N MET A 86 0.42 19.41 8.92
CA MET A 86 1.25 18.60 9.80
C MET A 86 0.43 17.84 10.84
N LEU A 87 -0.56 18.47 11.47
CA LEU A 87 -1.46 17.81 12.42
C LEU A 87 -2.29 16.72 11.76
N TRP A 88 -2.79 16.95 10.55
CA TRP A 88 -3.51 15.93 9.79
C TRP A 88 -2.61 14.73 9.47
N ILE A 89 -1.39 14.98 8.98
CA ILE A 89 -0.43 13.92 8.65
C ILE A 89 -0.02 13.15 9.91
N ALA A 90 0.18 13.82 11.04
CA ALA A 90 0.62 13.18 12.28
C ALA A 90 -0.51 12.45 13.02
N LEU A 91 -1.70 13.04 13.12
CA LEU A 91 -2.80 12.51 13.93
C LEU A 91 -3.77 11.66 13.11
N GLY A 92 -3.99 11.98 11.84
CA GLY A 92 -4.91 11.28 10.95
C GLY A 92 -4.59 9.77 10.85
N PRO A 93 -3.35 9.37 10.54
CA PRO A 93 -2.97 7.97 10.52
C PRO A 93 -3.08 7.28 11.88
N ILE A 94 -2.93 8.00 13.00
CA ILE A 94 -3.02 7.39 14.35
C ILE A 94 -4.47 7.07 14.70
N PHE A 95 -5.38 8.04 14.53
CA PHE A 95 -6.74 7.94 15.05
C PHE A 95 -7.77 7.45 14.04
N LEU A 96 -7.54 7.67 12.74
CA LEU A 96 -8.46 7.29 11.67
C LEU A 96 -7.89 6.11 10.90
N GLY A 97 -6.79 6.32 10.16
CA GLY A 97 -6.27 5.31 9.23
C GLY A 97 -5.84 4.02 9.92
N GLY A 98 -4.98 4.12 10.93
CA GLY A 98 -4.46 2.95 11.64
C GLY A 98 -5.54 2.17 12.38
N VAL A 99 -6.56 2.84 12.93
CA VAL A 99 -7.67 2.18 13.61
C VAL A 99 -8.59 1.48 12.61
N HIS A 100 -8.88 2.17 11.50
CA HIS A 100 -9.69 1.64 10.40
C HIS A 100 -9.07 0.38 9.82
N ASP A 101 -7.79 0.45 9.42
CA ASP A 101 -7.11 -0.67 8.77
C ASP A 101 -6.89 -1.82 9.75
N PHE A 102 -6.51 -1.53 11.00
CA PHE A 102 -6.39 -2.55 12.03
C PHE A 102 -7.73 -3.24 12.32
N GLY A 103 -8.81 -2.47 12.43
CA GLY A 103 -10.16 -3.02 12.64
C GLY A 103 -10.63 -3.87 11.47
N ALA A 104 -10.43 -3.41 10.24
CA ALA A 104 -10.77 -4.14 9.03
C ALA A 104 -10.00 -5.47 8.91
N LEU A 105 -8.70 -5.45 9.21
CA LEU A 105 -7.86 -6.67 9.24
C LEU A 105 -8.34 -7.65 10.31
N VAL A 106 -8.63 -7.18 11.53
CA VAL A 106 -9.12 -8.05 12.61
C VAL A 106 -10.49 -8.64 12.26
N ALA A 107 -11.40 -7.86 11.70
CA ALA A 107 -12.70 -8.33 11.25
C ALA A 107 -12.56 -9.39 10.16
N SER A 108 -11.74 -9.12 9.14
CA SER A 108 -11.46 -10.08 8.06
C SER A 108 -10.84 -11.37 8.60
N MET A 109 -9.82 -11.30 9.45
CA MET A 109 -9.19 -12.50 10.03
C MET A 109 -10.17 -13.36 10.83
N ARG A 110 -11.06 -12.73 11.61
CA ARG A 110 -12.11 -13.46 12.37
C ARG A 110 -13.16 -14.11 11.49
N SER A 111 -13.32 -13.63 10.27
CA SER A 111 -14.23 -14.16 9.28
C SER A 111 -13.51 -14.91 8.17
N LYS A 112 -12.46 -15.65 8.54
CA LYS A 112 -11.70 -16.53 7.63
C LYS A 112 -11.03 -15.79 6.47
N GLY A 113 -10.59 -14.55 6.66
CA GLY A 113 -9.90 -13.78 5.62
C GLY A 113 -10.80 -13.22 4.52
N ARG A 114 -12.12 -13.25 4.70
CA ARG A 114 -13.08 -12.75 3.70
C ARG A 114 -13.08 -11.23 3.62
N SER A 115 -13.45 -10.71 2.44
CA SER A 115 -13.51 -9.27 2.19
C SER A 115 -14.61 -8.60 3.02
N ILE A 116 -14.42 -7.34 3.41
CA ILE A 116 -15.43 -6.56 4.16
C ILE A 116 -16.77 -6.51 3.42
N GLY A 117 -16.76 -6.37 2.09
CA GLY A 117 -17.99 -6.38 1.28
C GLY A 117 -18.76 -7.69 1.41
N GLU A 118 -18.07 -8.81 1.54
CA GLU A 118 -18.67 -10.12 1.76
C GLU A 118 -19.21 -10.28 3.18
N LEU A 119 -18.51 -9.76 4.20
CA LEU A 119 -18.98 -9.77 5.58
C LEU A 119 -20.27 -8.98 5.75
N THR A 120 -20.37 -7.82 5.12
CA THR A 120 -21.58 -6.98 5.16
C THR A 120 -22.80 -7.71 4.59
N ALA A 121 -22.59 -8.61 3.62
CA ALA A 121 -23.66 -9.41 3.04
C ALA A 121 -24.32 -10.35 4.04
N GLU A 122 -23.51 -10.99 4.88
CA GLU A 122 -23.96 -11.96 5.86
C GLU A 122 -24.68 -11.29 7.02
N GLN A 123 -24.23 -10.09 7.41
CA GLN A 123 -24.78 -9.40 8.58
C GLN A 123 -25.98 -8.49 8.26
N ILE A 124 -26.13 -8.03 7.02
CA ILE A 124 -27.22 -7.12 6.64
C ILE A 124 -28.16 -7.80 5.64
N ASN A 125 -27.79 -7.84 4.36
CA ASN A 125 -28.49 -8.59 3.32
C ASN A 125 -27.66 -8.63 2.02
N PRO A 126 -28.02 -9.50 1.06
CA PRO A 126 -27.33 -9.58 -0.24
C PRO A 126 -27.42 -8.33 -1.12
N ARG A 127 -28.43 -7.46 -0.94
CA ARG A 127 -28.55 -6.22 -1.74
C ARG A 127 -27.49 -5.21 -1.35
N VAL A 128 -27.22 -5.09 -0.05
CA VAL A 128 -26.17 -4.23 0.49
C VAL A 128 -24.80 -4.70 0.01
N ARG A 129 -24.56 -6.01 -0.11
CA ARG A 129 -23.35 -6.55 -0.75
C ARG A 129 -23.15 -6.00 -2.15
N THR A 130 -24.17 -6.05 -3.00
CA THR A 130 -24.08 -5.55 -4.39
C THR A 130 -23.82 -4.05 -4.40
N LEU A 131 -24.48 -3.28 -3.54
CA LEU A 131 -24.23 -1.84 -3.43
C LEU A 131 -22.79 -1.53 -3.01
N PHE A 132 -22.27 -2.24 -1.99
CA PHE A 132 -20.88 -2.11 -1.56
C PHE A 132 -19.89 -2.47 -2.67
N PHE A 133 -20.12 -3.58 -3.39
CA PHE A 133 -19.27 -3.93 -4.52
C PHE A 133 -19.29 -2.89 -5.64
N LEU A 134 -20.45 -2.30 -5.94
CA LEU A 134 -20.54 -1.19 -6.90
C LEU A 134 -19.73 0.02 -6.44
N ILE A 135 -19.85 0.41 -5.17
CA ILE A 135 -19.07 1.52 -4.61
C ILE A 135 -17.57 1.24 -4.71
N ILE A 136 -17.12 0.08 -4.21
CA ILE A 136 -15.70 -0.33 -4.28
C ILE A 136 -15.22 -0.36 -5.72
N PHE A 137 -16.03 -0.88 -6.65
CA PHE A 137 -15.68 -0.92 -8.07
C PHE A 137 -15.47 0.47 -8.65
N PHE A 138 -16.40 1.41 -8.43
CA PHE A 138 -16.25 2.78 -8.93
C PHE A 138 -15.09 3.52 -8.25
N GLU A 139 -14.87 3.28 -6.95
CA GLU A 139 -13.74 3.84 -6.22
C GLU A 139 -12.41 3.36 -6.81
N LEU A 140 -12.23 2.05 -6.99
CA LEU A 140 -11.03 1.48 -7.60
C LEU A 140 -10.84 1.96 -9.04
N TRP A 141 -11.91 2.11 -9.82
CA TRP A 141 -11.82 2.67 -11.16
C TRP A 141 -11.29 4.11 -11.12
N ILE A 142 -11.87 4.99 -10.31
CA ILE A 142 -11.42 6.38 -10.18
C ILE A 142 -9.96 6.43 -9.73
N VAL A 143 -9.56 5.60 -8.77
CA VAL A 143 -8.18 5.52 -8.29
C VAL A 143 -7.23 5.12 -9.43
N ILE A 144 -7.56 4.08 -10.20
CA ILE A 144 -6.76 3.65 -11.35
C ILE A 144 -6.67 4.77 -12.40
N ALA A 145 -7.77 5.47 -12.69
CA ALA A 145 -7.79 6.57 -13.65
C ALA A 145 -6.89 7.73 -13.21
N ILE A 146 -6.96 8.13 -11.94
CA ILE A 146 -6.09 9.18 -11.38
C ILE A 146 -4.62 8.75 -11.43
N PHE A 147 -4.32 7.49 -11.12
CA PHE A 147 -2.95 6.97 -11.15
C PHE A 147 -2.42 6.96 -12.58
N ALA A 148 -3.21 6.51 -13.56
CA ALA A 148 -2.83 6.55 -14.97
C ALA A 148 -2.58 7.99 -15.47
N MET A 149 -3.46 8.93 -15.11
CA MET A 149 -3.32 10.34 -15.44
C MET A 149 -2.03 10.93 -14.86
N ILE A 150 -1.78 10.74 -13.56
CA ILE A 150 -0.59 11.28 -12.90
C ILE A 150 0.69 10.62 -13.44
N MET A 151 0.68 9.31 -13.70
CA MET A 151 1.81 8.63 -14.31
C MET A 151 2.10 9.14 -15.72
N GLY A 152 1.08 9.40 -16.54
CA GLY A 152 1.24 10.03 -17.86
C GLY A 152 1.87 11.41 -17.76
N LEU A 153 1.40 12.24 -16.82
CA LEU A 153 1.97 13.56 -16.55
C LEU A 153 3.43 13.47 -16.10
N LEU A 154 3.76 12.54 -15.19
CA LEU A 154 5.14 12.34 -14.72
C LEU A 154 6.07 11.84 -15.82
N PHE A 155 5.59 10.97 -16.72
CA PHE A 155 6.37 10.49 -17.86
C PHE A 155 6.63 11.59 -18.90
N ASN A 156 5.68 12.51 -19.10
CA ASN A 156 5.90 13.68 -19.94
C ASN A 156 6.90 14.67 -19.33
N LEU A 157 6.82 14.91 -18.01
CA LEU A 157 7.77 15.77 -17.29
C LEU A 157 9.17 15.13 -17.17
N TYR A 158 9.24 13.81 -17.01
CA TYR A 158 10.48 13.06 -16.83
C TYR A 158 10.57 11.87 -17.79
N PRO A 159 10.85 12.09 -19.09
CA PRO A 159 10.96 11.02 -20.09
C PRO A 159 12.02 9.95 -19.79
N THR A 160 13.02 10.30 -18.98
CA THR A 160 14.07 9.38 -18.49
C THR A 160 13.55 8.33 -17.51
N SER A 161 12.37 8.55 -16.91
CA SER A 161 11.76 7.63 -15.93
C SER A 161 10.96 6.49 -16.58
N VAL A 162 10.57 6.64 -17.85
CA VAL A 162 9.73 5.67 -18.57
C VAL A 162 10.42 4.30 -18.64
N PHE A 163 11.65 4.25 -19.16
CA PHE A 163 12.38 2.99 -19.31
C PHE A 163 12.58 2.25 -17.98
N PRO A 164 13.11 2.89 -16.91
CA PRO A 164 13.27 2.23 -15.61
C PRO A 164 11.96 1.68 -15.04
N VAL A 165 10.86 2.43 -15.13
CA VAL A 165 9.55 2.00 -14.60
C VAL A 165 9.02 0.78 -15.34
N TRP A 166 9.09 0.77 -16.67
CA TRP A 166 8.69 -0.40 -17.45
C TRP A 166 9.55 -1.63 -17.17
N MET A 167 10.85 -1.43 -16.94
CA MET A 167 11.77 -2.53 -16.59
C MET A 167 11.60 -3.08 -15.17
N GLN A 168 10.90 -2.37 -14.27
CA GLN A 168 10.57 -2.92 -12.94
C GLN A 168 9.63 -4.12 -13.04
N LEU A 169 8.74 -4.17 -14.04
CA LEU A 169 7.80 -5.29 -14.22
C LEU A 169 8.52 -6.63 -14.46
N PRO A 170 9.41 -6.79 -15.46
CA PRO A 170 10.15 -8.04 -15.64
C PRO A 170 11.09 -8.35 -14.47
N VAL A 171 11.67 -7.33 -13.82
CA VAL A 171 12.49 -7.54 -12.61
C VAL A 171 11.64 -8.13 -11.47
N ALA A 172 10.44 -7.59 -11.24
CA ALA A 172 9.52 -8.08 -10.21
C ALA A 172 9.04 -9.51 -10.50
N ILE A 173 8.66 -9.81 -11.75
CA ILE A 173 8.28 -11.16 -12.19
C ILE A 173 9.44 -12.14 -12.00
N GLY A 174 10.65 -11.73 -12.40
CA GLY A 174 11.87 -12.53 -12.24
C GLY A 174 12.18 -12.81 -10.77
N LEU A 175 12.11 -11.78 -9.91
CA LEU A 175 12.29 -11.91 -8.47
C LEU A 175 11.28 -12.88 -7.87
N GLY A 176 9.99 -12.73 -8.19
CA GLY A 176 8.93 -13.62 -7.73
C GLY A 176 9.16 -15.07 -8.14
N TYR A 177 9.57 -15.30 -9.39
CA TYR A 177 9.91 -16.64 -9.87
C TYR A 177 11.12 -17.23 -9.12
N LEU A 178 12.20 -16.48 -8.93
CA LEU A 178 13.39 -16.96 -8.22
C LEU A 178 13.10 -17.28 -6.75
N VAL A 179 12.29 -16.47 -6.08
CA VAL A 179 11.91 -16.68 -4.68
C VAL A 179 10.96 -17.87 -4.53
N TYR A 180 9.85 -17.89 -5.27
CA TYR A 180 8.77 -18.85 -5.03
C TYR A 180 8.93 -20.17 -5.80
N LYS A 181 9.57 -20.18 -6.97
CA LYS A 181 9.77 -21.41 -7.77
C LYS A 181 11.17 -22.00 -7.63
N LYS A 182 12.21 -21.17 -7.47
CA LYS A 182 13.60 -21.64 -7.29
C LYS A 182 14.06 -21.70 -5.83
N GLY A 183 13.22 -21.28 -4.88
CA GLY A 183 13.56 -21.32 -3.45
C GLY A 183 14.73 -20.42 -3.06
N GLY A 184 15.01 -19.37 -3.84
CA GLY A 184 16.12 -18.46 -3.57
C GLY A 184 15.90 -17.64 -2.30
N ASN A 185 17.00 -17.21 -1.68
CA ASN A 185 16.93 -16.41 -0.46
C ASN A 185 16.32 -15.03 -0.75
N VAL A 186 15.22 -14.73 -0.08
CA VAL A 186 14.44 -13.49 -0.24
C VAL A 186 15.30 -12.25 -0.03
N LEU A 187 16.15 -12.21 0.98
CA LEU A 187 16.93 -11.02 1.31
C LEU A 187 17.96 -10.72 0.23
N THR A 188 18.74 -11.73 -0.18
CA THR A 188 19.80 -11.55 -1.19
C THR A 188 19.21 -11.20 -2.54
N LEU A 189 18.11 -11.85 -2.94
CA LEU A 189 17.45 -11.57 -4.21
C LEU A 189 16.77 -10.20 -4.23
N SER A 190 16.19 -9.75 -3.11
CA SER A 190 15.64 -8.40 -3.00
C SER A 190 16.74 -7.33 -3.07
N ILE A 191 17.88 -7.53 -2.41
CA ILE A 191 19.03 -6.62 -2.52
C ILE A 191 19.52 -6.57 -3.97
N ALA A 192 19.68 -7.72 -4.61
CA ALA A 192 20.08 -7.79 -6.02
C ALA A 192 19.08 -7.08 -6.94
N ALA A 193 17.77 -7.28 -6.74
CA ALA A 193 16.72 -6.61 -7.50
C ALA A 193 16.78 -5.08 -7.33
N VAL A 194 17.00 -4.59 -6.11
CA VAL A 194 17.16 -3.15 -5.84
C VAL A 194 18.39 -2.59 -6.57
N VAL A 195 19.52 -3.28 -6.54
CA VAL A 195 20.73 -2.89 -7.29
C VAL A 195 20.45 -2.84 -8.79
N VAL A 196 19.75 -3.84 -9.33
CA VAL A 196 19.34 -3.86 -10.74
C VAL A 196 18.43 -2.67 -11.07
N VAL A 197 17.47 -2.33 -10.22
CA VAL A 197 16.61 -1.15 -10.41
C VAL A 197 17.43 0.14 -10.41
N TYR A 198 18.41 0.31 -9.52
CA TYR A 198 19.29 1.49 -9.56
C TYR A 198 20.12 1.57 -10.83
N ILE A 199 20.66 0.45 -11.31
CA ILE A 199 21.37 0.38 -12.59
C ILE A 199 20.43 0.79 -13.75
N LEU A 200 19.20 0.28 -13.75
CA LEU A 200 18.19 0.62 -14.75
C LEU A 200 17.83 2.11 -14.72
N ILE A 201 17.76 2.73 -13.54
CA ILE A 201 17.56 4.20 -13.41
C ILE A 201 18.70 4.97 -14.05
N VAL A 202 19.95 4.57 -13.79
CA VAL A 202 21.13 5.19 -14.40
C VAL A 202 21.09 5.02 -15.92
N ILE A 203 20.79 3.82 -16.44
CA ILE A 203 20.63 3.57 -17.87
C ILE A 203 19.51 4.43 -18.46
N GLY A 204 18.35 4.50 -17.79
CA GLY A 204 17.21 5.30 -18.20
C GLY A 204 17.50 6.80 -18.30
N SER A 205 18.44 7.31 -17.49
CA SER A 205 18.90 8.70 -17.61
C SER A 205 19.56 9.01 -18.96
N TYR A 206 20.10 7.99 -19.65
CA TYR A 206 20.68 8.11 -20.98
C TYR A 206 19.73 7.74 -22.12
N ILE A 207 18.57 7.13 -21.82
CA ILE A 207 17.57 6.69 -22.81
C ILE A 207 16.23 7.38 -22.51
N PRO A 208 16.07 8.68 -22.88
CA PRO A 208 14.81 9.36 -22.70
C PRO A 208 13.78 8.84 -23.71
N ILE A 209 12.72 8.21 -23.21
CA ILE A 209 11.59 7.77 -24.04
C ILE A 209 10.49 8.83 -23.92
N LYS A 210 10.28 9.59 -24.99
CA LYS A 210 9.17 10.54 -25.06
C LYS A 210 7.88 9.78 -25.40
N LEU A 211 6.81 10.06 -24.66
CA LEU A 211 5.50 9.57 -25.02
C LEU A 211 5.00 10.31 -26.26
N PRO A 212 4.22 9.66 -27.14
CA PRO A 212 3.62 10.34 -28.28
C PRO A 212 2.60 11.38 -27.77
N ASP A 213 2.66 12.61 -28.30
CA ASP A 213 1.75 13.69 -27.91
C ASP A 213 0.27 13.40 -28.24
N ASN A 214 0.01 12.43 -29.14
CA ASN A 214 -1.32 12.04 -29.58
C ASN A 214 -1.47 10.52 -29.62
N VAL A 215 -2.03 9.94 -28.56
CA VAL A 215 -2.51 8.57 -28.56
C VAL A 215 -4.04 8.63 -28.42
N PHE A 216 -4.75 8.41 -29.52
CA PHE A 216 -6.22 8.45 -29.63
C PHE A 216 -6.90 9.83 -29.43
N GLY A 217 -6.21 10.94 -29.72
CA GLY A 217 -6.85 12.28 -29.77
C GLY A 217 -7.30 12.84 -28.42
N LEU A 218 -6.78 12.30 -27.33
CA LEU A 218 -6.94 12.86 -25.98
C LEU A 218 -5.63 13.57 -25.61
N SER A 219 -5.71 14.89 -25.47
CA SER A 219 -4.68 15.82 -25.00
C SER A 219 -4.78 16.08 -23.50
#